data_AF-A0AAP4BQK8-F1
#
_entry.id   AF-A0AAP4BQK8-F1
#
_cell.length_a   1.000
_cell.length_b   1.000
_cell.length_c   1.000
_cell.angle_alpha   90.00
_cell.angle_beta   90.00
_cell.angle_gamma   90.00
#
_symmetry.space_group_name_H-M   'P 1'
#
loop_
_entity.id
_entity.type
_entity.pdbx_description
1 polymer ?
#
loop_
_entity_poly.entity_id
_entity_poly.type
_entity_poly.pdbx_seq_one_letter_code
_entity_poly.pdbx_strand_id
1 'polypeptide(L)'
;MRGRIRAKLRRFELTSLPNYALEDVIHIPEGMRTHPFFLILRRFMLAAAIVTGVAAVVYIGQDGYNEKLNLIDALYYSTISLTTTGYGDIVPVTTGARLTNILLVTPARLMFLILLVGTTLSVLTERSRKTFQIQQWRKHVHDHTIIIGFGTKGQSAMQALLDDGTDVRNIVVVDPERACLRVAEAQEVVTVQGSGTKSDVLKIAGIERAKNVVVATNSDDTNVLATLSAREMNKKAKISAAVREVENRHLLLQSGANSTVVSSETAGRLLGLSTSTPSVVKMMDDLLSPSEGFSVAERPVASYEVGANPRHLSDIVLSVIRNDRVYRVDMDETLELRAQDRLLYIRKSDETERKKQNEKREMERLGGKAKQVKDKSHRESKSREVTDTSGDCHGRHIDEQRELKSKESGGNE
;
A
#
# COMPACT_ATOMS: atom_id res chain seq x y z
N MET A 1 -2.17 45.31 -0.21
CA MET A 1 -1.17 44.79 -1.18
C MET A 1 -0.62 43.38 -0.85
N ARG A 2 -1.32 42.56 -0.04
CA ARG A 2 -0.86 41.22 0.41
C ARG A 2 -1.57 40.01 -0.24
N GLY A 3 -2.50 40.24 -1.17
CA GLY A 3 -3.34 39.18 -1.76
C GLY A 3 -2.91 38.65 -3.13
N ARG A 4 -2.00 39.33 -3.84
CA ARG A 4 -1.68 38.98 -5.25
C ARG A 4 -0.46 38.07 -5.45
N ILE A 5 0.31 37.76 -4.40
CA ILE A 5 1.52 36.92 -4.52
C ILE A 5 1.21 35.43 -4.32
N ARG A 6 0.07 35.07 -3.72
CA ARG A 6 -0.31 33.66 -3.47
C ARG A 6 -0.84 32.92 -4.71
N ALA A 7 -1.16 33.64 -5.79
CA ALA A 7 -1.77 33.09 -7.00
C ALA A 7 -0.76 32.66 -8.08
N LYS A 8 0.55 32.89 -7.90
CA LYS A 8 1.57 32.72 -8.96
C LYS A 8 2.49 31.50 -8.82
N LEU A 9 2.21 30.58 -7.88
CA LEU A 9 3.11 29.46 -7.54
C LEU A 9 2.57 28.05 -7.82
N ARG A 10 1.50 27.89 -8.61
CA ARG A 10 0.98 26.58 -9.04
C ARG A 10 1.33 26.29 -10.50
N ARG A 11 2.61 25.96 -10.76
CA ARG A 11 3.02 25.37 -12.04
C ARG A 11 4.32 24.54 -11.91
N PHE A 12 4.53 23.91 -10.76
CA PHE A 12 5.54 22.87 -10.64
C PHE A 12 4.87 21.52 -10.90
N GLU A 13 5.39 20.78 -11.86
CA GLU A 13 5.05 19.38 -12.11
C GLU A 13 5.18 18.60 -10.79
N LEU A 14 4.11 17.96 -10.32
CA LEU A 14 4.17 17.10 -9.13
C LEU A 14 5.17 15.95 -9.29
N THR A 15 5.54 15.61 -10.53
CA THR A 15 6.61 14.66 -10.86
C THR A 15 8.02 15.20 -10.66
N SER A 16 8.23 16.52 -10.71
CA SER A 16 9.52 17.15 -10.43
C SER A 16 9.65 17.52 -8.95
N LEU A 17 8.58 17.38 -8.17
CA LEU A 17 8.63 17.62 -6.74
C LEU A 17 9.37 16.47 -6.06
N PRO A 18 10.38 16.78 -5.22
CA PRO A 18 11.07 15.78 -4.43
C PRO A 18 10.10 15.02 -3.53
N ASN A 19 10.37 13.73 -3.31
CA ASN A 19 9.42 12.78 -2.70
C ASN A 19 8.81 13.22 -1.35
N TYR A 20 9.46 14.14 -0.63
CA TYR A 20 8.94 14.72 0.62
C TYR A 20 7.67 15.56 0.42
N ALA A 21 7.42 16.10 -0.79
CA ALA A 21 6.21 16.86 -1.10
C ALA A 21 5.02 15.96 -1.51
N LEU A 22 5.26 14.65 -1.65
CA LEU A 22 4.24 13.63 -1.94
C LEU A 22 3.65 13.01 -0.67
N GLU A 23 4.18 13.33 0.52
CA GLU A 23 3.74 12.77 1.81
C GLU A 23 2.32 13.20 2.20
N ASP A 24 1.89 14.39 1.79
CA ASP A 24 0.49 14.83 1.94
C ASP A 24 -0.41 14.31 0.80
N VAL A 25 0.19 13.73 -0.24
CA VAL A 25 -0.48 13.37 -1.48
C VAL A 25 -0.77 11.88 -1.58
N ILE A 26 -0.01 10.98 -0.97
CA ILE A 26 -0.30 9.54 -1.07
C ILE A 26 -0.40 8.93 0.33
N HIS A 27 -1.48 8.21 0.58
CA HIS A 27 -1.61 7.40 1.79
C HIS A 27 -1.68 5.92 1.45
N ILE A 28 -0.81 5.13 2.07
CA ILE A 28 -0.75 3.68 1.94
C ILE A 28 -1.17 3.07 3.28
N PRO A 29 -2.16 2.15 3.32
CA PRO A 29 -2.63 1.50 4.54
C PRO A 29 -1.51 0.78 5.31
N GLU A 30 -1.63 0.71 6.64
CA GLU A 30 -0.60 0.15 7.52
C GLU A 30 -0.33 -1.35 7.27
N GLY A 31 -1.30 -2.09 6.75
CA GLY A 31 -1.19 -3.52 6.44
C GLY A 31 -0.28 -3.87 5.24
N MET A 32 0.13 -2.88 4.44
CA MET A 32 1.04 -3.06 3.30
C MET A 32 2.48 -2.60 3.59
N ARG A 33 2.82 -2.36 4.86
CA ARG A 33 4.16 -1.95 5.29
C ARG A 33 5.16 -3.11 5.14
N THR A 34 6.03 -3.05 4.14
CA THR A 34 7.22 -3.90 4.11
C THR A 34 8.20 -3.46 5.20
N HIS A 35 8.49 -4.33 6.18
CA HIS A 35 9.50 -4.04 7.19
C HIS A 35 10.90 -3.96 6.53
N PRO A 36 11.68 -2.89 6.75
CA PRO A 36 13.02 -2.73 6.16
C PRO A 36 14.07 -3.65 6.80
N PHE A 37 13.68 -4.81 7.32
CA PHE A 37 14.54 -5.73 8.06
C PHE A 37 15.73 -6.20 7.21
N PHE A 38 15.49 -6.58 5.95
CA PHE A 38 16.57 -7.01 5.04
C PHE A 38 17.57 -5.90 4.72
N LEU A 39 17.13 -4.63 4.69
CA LEU A 39 18.03 -3.49 4.49
C LEU A 39 18.88 -3.21 5.73
N ILE A 40 18.29 -3.34 6.91
CA ILE A 40 19.00 -3.24 8.20
C ILE A 40 20.01 -4.39 8.32
N LEU A 41 19.60 -5.62 8.00
CA LEU A 41 20.44 -6.80 8.07
C LEU A 41 21.63 -6.72 7.09
N ARG A 42 21.40 -6.35 5.83
CA ARG A 42 22.49 -6.16 4.84
C ARG A 42 23.51 -5.12 5.29
N ARG A 43 23.06 -4.05 5.96
CA ARG A 43 23.94 -2.98 6.47
C ARG A 43 24.69 -3.41 7.71
N PHE A 44 24.05 -4.14 8.63
CA PHE A 44 24.71 -4.74 9.78
C PHE A 44 25.83 -5.70 9.33
N MET A 45 25.54 -6.53 8.31
CA MET A 45 26.54 -7.41 7.70
C MET A 45 27.71 -6.63 7.08
N LEU A 46 27.45 -5.47 6.43
CA LEU A 46 28.50 -4.62 5.86
C LEU A 46 29.34 -3.93 6.95
N ALA A 47 28.72 -3.46 8.04
CA ALA A 47 29.43 -2.91 9.20
C ALA A 47 30.34 -3.98 9.84
N ALA A 48 29.80 -5.18 10.05
CA ALA A 48 30.54 -6.33 10.57
C ALA A 48 31.70 -6.72 9.64
N ALA A 49 31.50 -6.65 8.32
CA ALA A 49 32.55 -6.92 7.34
C ALA A 49 33.68 -5.88 7.39
N ILE A 50 33.38 -4.59 7.60
CA ILE A 50 34.41 -3.55 7.77
C ILE A 50 35.22 -3.82 9.04
N VAL A 51 34.56 -4.09 10.18
CA VAL A 51 35.23 -4.40 11.44
C VAL A 51 36.12 -5.63 11.31
N THR A 52 35.60 -6.70 10.70
CA THR A 52 36.33 -7.95 10.49
C THR A 52 37.51 -7.76 9.52
N GLY A 53 37.33 -6.97 8.46
CA GLY A 53 38.39 -6.65 7.50
C GLY A 53 39.54 -5.86 8.13
N VAL A 54 39.22 -4.87 8.96
CA VAL A 54 40.24 -4.12 9.72
C VAL A 54 40.94 -5.03 10.73
N ALA A 55 40.19 -5.89 11.44
CA ALA A 55 40.76 -6.85 12.38
C ALA A 55 41.73 -7.82 11.70
N ALA A 56 41.42 -8.30 10.50
CA ALA A 56 42.32 -9.15 9.73
C ALA A 56 43.63 -8.43 9.36
N VAL A 57 43.55 -7.17 8.91
CA VAL A 57 44.73 -6.36 8.59
C VAL A 57 45.61 -6.12 9.82
N VAL A 58 44.99 -5.81 10.96
CA VAL A 58 45.69 -5.59 12.23
C VAL A 58 46.36 -6.88 12.72
N TYR A 59 45.67 -8.01 12.62
CA TYR A 59 46.19 -9.31 13.01
C TYR A 59 47.40 -9.74 12.16
N ILE A 60 47.38 -9.49 10.85
CA ILE A 60 48.53 -9.75 9.96
C ILE A 60 49.70 -8.82 10.32
N GLY A 61 49.44 -7.58 10.73
CA GLY A 61 50.45 -6.59 11.12
C GLY A 61 50.76 -6.54 12.62
N GLN A 62 50.43 -7.59 13.39
CA GLN A 62 50.46 -7.57 14.86
C GLN A 62 51.82 -7.22 15.47
N ASP A 63 52.93 -7.56 14.81
CA ASP A 63 54.29 -7.29 15.31
C ASP A 63 54.59 -5.78 15.41
N GLY A 64 53.75 -4.94 14.79
CA GLY A 64 53.91 -3.49 14.77
C GLY A 64 53.29 -2.75 15.97
N TYR A 65 52.68 -3.46 16.91
CA TYR A 65 51.94 -2.94 18.06
C TYR A 65 52.71 -3.09 19.38
N ASN A 66 52.25 -2.40 20.43
CA ASN A 66 52.90 -2.41 21.75
C ASN A 66 52.91 -3.78 22.45
N GLU A 67 52.01 -4.68 22.07
CA GLU A 67 51.95 -6.07 22.53
C GLU A 67 51.58 -7.02 21.39
N LYS A 68 51.84 -8.32 21.57
CA LYS A 68 51.45 -9.34 20.59
C LYS A 68 49.94 -9.55 20.64
N LEU A 69 49.26 -9.30 19.53
CA LEU A 69 47.81 -9.31 19.44
C LEU A 69 47.27 -10.68 19.03
N ASN A 70 46.40 -11.27 19.85
CA ASN A 70 45.59 -12.40 19.39
C ASN A 70 44.43 -11.91 18.49
N LEU A 71 43.72 -12.85 17.85
CA LEU A 71 42.59 -12.52 16.97
C LEU A 71 41.51 -11.68 17.68
N ILE A 72 41.27 -11.96 18.96
CA ILE A 72 40.31 -11.24 19.79
C ILE A 72 40.80 -9.80 20.04
N ASP A 73 42.09 -9.62 20.32
CA ASP A 73 42.69 -8.31 20.58
C ASP A 73 42.68 -7.43 19.32
N ALA A 74 42.90 -8.02 18.14
CA ALA A 74 42.79 -7.34 16.86
C ALA A 74 41.34 -6.92 16.57
N LEU A 75 40.33 -7.74 16.90
CA LEU A 75 38.91 -7.41 16.76
C LEU A 75 38.50 -6.30 17.73
N TYR A 76 38.98 -6.37 18.98
CA TYR A 76 38.78 -5.37 20.02
C TYR A 76 39.36 -4.02 19.60
N TYR A 77 40.63 -3.98 19.18
CA TYR A 77 41.30 -2.78 18.66
C TYR A 77 40.54 -2.17 17.48
N SER A 78 40.12 -3.01 16.53
CA SER A 78 39.40 -2.57 15.33
C SER A 78 38.05 -1.95 15.68
N THR A 79 37.31 -2.56 16.61
CA THR A 79 36.01 -2.07 17.06
C THR A 79 36.17 -0.70 17.72
N ILE A 80 37.04 -0.57 18.73
CA ILE A 80 37.26 0.68 19.50
C ILE A 80 37.84 1.79 18.63
N SER A 81 38.70 1.44 17.67
CA SER A 81 39.26 2.40 16.72
C SER A 81 38.18 2.91 15.77
N LEU A 82 37.38 2.02 15.15
CA LEU A 82 36.33 2.38 14.21
C LEU A 82 35.17 3.12 14.87
N THR A 83 34.78 2.77 16.10
CA THR A 83 33.73 3.45 16.88
C THR A 83 34.17 4.81 17.43
N THR A 84 35.41 5.24 17.16
CA THR A 84 35.99 6.49 17.67
C THR A 84 36.16 6.54 19.18
N THR A 85 36.09 5.40 19.88
CA THR A 85 36.26 5.33 21.35
C THR A 85 37.73 5.52 21.74
N GLY A 86 38.64 4.78 21.10
CA GLY A 86 40.10 4.96 21.23
C GLY A 86 40.65 4.98 22.65
N TYR A 87 40.48 3.90 23.42
CA TYR A 87 40.99 3.81 24.80
C TYR A 87 42.51 4.01 24.95
N GLY A 88 43.28 3.69 23.90
CA GLY A 88 44.73 3.91 23.87
C GLY A 88 45.55 2.84 24.60
N ASP A 89 44.91 1.72 24.93
CA ASP A 89 45.52 0.51 25.49
C ASP A 89 46.37 -0.26 24.47
N ILE A 90 45.87 -0.43 23.25
CA ILE A 90 46.60 -1.01 22.12
C ILE A 90 46.96 0.10 21.12
N VAL A 91 48.25 0.26 20.83
CA VAL A 91 48.74 1.34 19.96
C VAL A 91 49.82 0.87 18.98
N PRO A 92 49.84 1.41 17.74
CA PRO A 92 50.90 1.12 16.78
C PRO A 92 52.21 1.81 17.18
N VAL A 93 53.23 1.02 17.47
CA VAL A 93 54.56 1.53 17.87
C VAL A 93 55.49 1.70 16.67
N THR A 94 55.35 0.85 15.65
CA THR A 94 56.20 0.88 14.45
C THR A 94 55.71 1.89 13.40
N THR A 95 56.64 2.42 12.61
CA THR A 95 56.32 3.31 11.48
C THR A 95 55.39 2.64 10.46
N GLY A 96 55.57 1.34 10.21
CA GLY A 96 54.71 0.56 9.32
C GLY A 96 53.27 0.46 9.82
N ALA A 97 53.07 0.08 11.09
CA ALA A 97 51.72 0.00 11.67
C ALA A 97 51.02 1.36 11.77
N ARG A 98 51.78 2.44 12.01
CA ARG A 98 51.24 3.81 11.97
C ARG A 98 50.77 4.19 10.57
N LEU A 99 51.54 3.85 9.53
CA LEU A 99 51.17 4.13 8.15
C LEU A 99 49.90 3.36 7.74
N THR A 100 49.79 2.09 8.11
CA THR A 100 48.57 1.27 7.89
C THR A 100 47.34 1.88 8.57
N ASN A 101 47.49 2.39 9.80
CA ASN A 101 46.38 3.06 10.50
C ASN A 101 45.93 4.35 9.81
N ILE A 102 46.88 5.13 9.27
CA ILE A 102 46.58 6.37 8.54
C ILE A 102 45.90 6.05 7.20
N LEU A 103 46.44 5.09 6.43
CA LEU A 103 45.96 4.82 5.07
C LEU A 103 44.75 3.90 4.98
N LEU A 104 44.55 3.00 5.95
CA LEU A 104 43.50 1.96 5.88
C LEU A 104 42.46 2.12 7.00
N VAL A 105 42.90 2.19 8.26
CA VAL A 105 41.98 2.26 9.42
C VAL A 105 41.25 3.59 9.48
N THR A 106 41.90 4.69 9.13
CA THR A 106 41.28 6.03 9.16
C THR A 106 40.16 6.18 8.11
N PRO A 107 40.33 5.82 6.83
CA PRO A 107 39.22 5.79 5.88
C PRO A 107 38.12 4.80 6.27
N ALA A 108 38.48 3.61 6.79
CA ALA A 108 37.50 2.64 7.27
C ALA A 108 36.67 3.18 8.45
N ARG A 109 37.28 3.95 9.36
CA ARG A 109 36.61 4.66 10.46
C ARG A 109 35.57 5.65 9.94
N LEU A 110 35.94 6.46 8.95
CA LEU A 110 35.00 7.40 8.32
C LEU A 110 33.84 6.66 7.64
N MET A 111 34.11 5.58 6.91
CA MET A 111 33.06 4.74 6.29
C MET A 111 32.14 4.11 7.34
N PHE A 112 32.69 3.56 8.42
CA PHE A 112 31.93 2.97 9.52
C PHE A 112 31.02 4.02 10.19
N LEU A 113 31.53 5.21 10.47
CA LEU A 113 30.77 6.29 11.08
C LEU A 113 29.66 6.82 10.15
N ILE A 114 29.91 6.96 8.85
CA ILE A 114 28.89 7.31 7.85
C ILE A 114 27.79 6.24 7.79
N LEU A 115 28.17 4.96 7.83
CA LEU A 115 27.23 3.83 7.82
C LEU A 115 26.36 3.81 9.09
N LEU A 116 26.90 4.21 10.24
CA LEU A 116 26.18 4.21 11.51
C LEU A 116 25.34 5.49 11.71
N VAL A 117 25.92 6.68 11.47
CA VAL A 117 25.25 7.98 11.65
C VAL A 117 24.24 8.27 10.54
N GLY A 118 24.61 8.01 9.28
CA GLY A 118 23.73 8.22 8.13
C GLY A 118 22.46 7.38 8.21
N THR A 119 22.51 6.24 8.91
CA THR A 119 21.37 5.32 9.02
C THR A 119 20.43 5.70 10.15
N THR A 120 20.92 6.11 11.32
CA THR A 120 20.07 6.61 12.41
C THR A 120 19.19 7.77 11.94
N LEU A 121 19.74 8.74 11.20
CA LEU A 121 18.95 9.85 10.64
C LEU A 121 17.89 9.40 9.63
N SER A 122 18.25 8.47 8.73
CA SER A 122 17.33 7.95 7.71
C SER A 122 16.23 7.04 8.27
N VAL A 123 16.47 6.38 9.41
CA VAL A 123 15.55 5.41 10.02
C VAL A 123 14.69 6.03 11.12
N LEU A 124 15.17 7.06 11.82
CA LEU A 124 14.39 7.82 12.80
C LEU A 124 13.43 8.83 12.17
N THR A 125 13.73 9.33 10.97
CA THR A 125 12.82 10.26 10.30
C THR A 125 11.66 9.50 9.66
N GLU A 126 10.45 9.69 10.19
CA GLU A 126 9.19 9.14 9.66
C GLU A 126 9.02 9.44 8.15
N ARG A 127 9.55 10.59 7.72
CA ARG A 127 9.57 11.12 6.36
C ARG A 127 10.35 10.23 5.37
N SER A 128 11.56 9.81 5.75
CA SER A 128 12.39 8.94 4.90
C SER A 128 11.75 7.57 4.67
N ARG A 129 11.02 7.04 5.67
CA ARG A 129 10.29 5.77 5.56
C ARG A 129 9.10 5.87 4.63
N LYS A 130 8.32 6.97 4.68
CA LYS A 130 7.15 7.18 3.80
C LYS A 130 7.55 7.29 2.33
N THR A 131 8.58 8.07 2.06
CA THR A 131 9.17 8.20 0.71
C THR A 131 9.62 6.84 0.15
N PHE A 132 10.32 6.03 0.95
CA PHE A 132 10.79 4.72 0.50
C PHE A 132 9.65 3.74 0.22
N GLN A 133 8.59 3.77 1.04
CA GLN A 133 7.40 2.92 0.85
C GLN A 133 6.66 3.26 -0.46
N ILE A 134 6.46 4.55 -0.75
CA ILE A 134 5.82 4.99 -2.00
C ILE A 134 6.60 4.49 -3.22
N GLN A 135 7.93 4.59 -3.19
CA GLN A 135 8.77 4.10 -4.29
C GLN A 135 8.68 2.58 -4.48
N GLN A 136 8.67 1.82 -3.38
CA GLN A 136 8.56 0.35 -3.45
C GLN A 136 7.18 -0.09 -3.93
N TRP A 137 6.11 0.52 -3.40
CA TRP A 137 4.74 0.27 -3.85
C TRP A 137 4.62 0.52 -5.35
N ARG A 138 5.08 1.68 -5.83
CA ARG A 138 5.08 1.99 -7.28
C ARG A 138 5.82 0.95 -8.10
N LYS A 139 6.90 0.34 -7.63
CA LYS A 139 7.61 -0.69 -8.42
C LYS A 139 6.77 -1.94 -8.63
N HIS A 140 5.96 -2.33 -7.65
CA HIS A 140 5.25 -3.61 -7.64
C HIS A 140 3.78 -3.52 -8.07
N VAL A 141 3.19 -2.33 -8.09
CA VAL A 141 1.79 -2.15 -8.48
C VAL A 141 1.63 -2.23 -9.99
N HIS A 142 0.88 -3.24 -10.41
CA HIS A 142 0.53 -3.55 -11.79
C HIS A 142 -0.89 -4.11 -11.84
N ASP A 143 -1.55 -3.98 -12.99
CA ASP A 143 -2.88 -4.54 -13.27
C ASP A 143 -3.97 -4.12 -12.26
N HIS A 144 -3.79 -2.99 -11.58
CA HIS A 144 -4.70 -2.44 -10.61
C HIS A 144 -5.81 -1.61 -11.25
N THR A 145 -6.84 -1.30 -10.46
CA THR A 145 -7.94 -0.41 -10.83
C THR A 145 -7.78 0.94 -10.15
N ILE A 146 -7.83 2.01 -10.94
CA ILE A 146 -7.80 3.39 -10.43
C ILE A 146 -9.22 3.96 -10.45
N ILE A 147 -9.68 4.52 -9.33
CA ILE A 147 -10.96 5.20 -9.21
C ILE A 147 -10.69 6.70 -9.06
N ILE A 148 -11.10 7.50 -10.05
CA ILE A 148 -10.96 8.96 -10.08
C ILE A 148 -12.28 9.58 -9.64
N GLY A 149 -12.27 10.27 -8.50
CA GLY A 149 -13.45 10.81 -7.84
C GLY A 149 -14.06 9.79 -6.87
N PHE A 150 -14.14 10.17 -5.59
CA PHE A 150 -14.56 9.31 -4.48
C PHE A 150 -15.71 9.90 -3.66
N GLY A 151 -16.65 10.54 -4.37
CA GLY A 151 -18.00 10.80 -3.86
C GLY A 151 -18.88 9.55 -3.91
N THR A 152 -20.20 9.73 -3.94
CA THR A 152 -21.19 8.64 -3.94
C THR A 152 -20.96 7.60 -5.05
N LYS A 153 -20.69 8.06 -6.28
CA LYS A 153 -20.48 7.17 -7.43
C LYS A 153 -19.20 6.35 -7.29
N GLY A 154 -18.10 7.00 -6.90
CA GLY A 154 -16.81 6.32 -6.72
C GLY A 154 -16.81 5.31 -5.57
N GLN A 155 -17.48 5.65 -4.45
CA GLN A 155 -17.66 4.74 -3.32
C GLN A 155 -18.50 3.53 -3.71
N SER A 156 -19.62 3.73 -4.41
CA SER A 156 -20.48 2.64 -4.89
C SER A 156 -19.74 1.74 -5.88
N ALA A 157 -18.97 2.33 -6.81
CA ALA A 157 -18.15 1.58 -7.76
C ALA A 157 -17.05 0.75 -7.05
N MET A 158 -16.41 1.31 -6.03
CA MET A 158 -15.43 0.58 -5.22
C MET A 158 -16.07 -0.60 -4.49
N GLN A 159 -17.23 -0.39 -3.87
CA GLN A 159 -17.95 -1.44 -3.16
C GLN A 159 -18.33 -2.59 -4.10
N ALA A 160 -18.88 -2.26 -5.27
CA ALA A 160 -19.20 -3.26 -6.30
C ALA A 160 -17.96 -4.06 -6.75
N LEU A 161 -16.79 -3.42 -6.90
CA LEU A 161 -15.55 -4.10 -7.24
C LEU A 161 -15.09 -5.07 -6.14
N LEU A 162 -15.21 -4.68 -4.88
CA LEU A 162 -14.87 -5.52 -3.73
C LEU A 162 -15.83 -6.72 -3.61
N ASP A 163 -17.11 -6.50 -3.88
CA ASP A 163 -18.13 -7.54 -3.83
C ASP A 163 -18.00 -8.53 -4.98
N ASP A 164 -17.51 -8.09 -6.15
CA ASP A 164 -17.11 -8.96 -7.27
C ASP A 164 -15.76 -9.68 -7.05
N GLY A 165 -15.12 -9.46 -5.89
CA GLY A 165 -13.91 -10.20 -5.48
C GLY A 165 -12.58 -9.54 -5.85
N THR A 166 -12.60 -8.27 -6.25
CA THR A 166 -11.35 -7.50 -6.43
C THR A 166 -10.65 -7.32 -5.08
N ASP A 167 -9.36 -7.66 -4.99
CA ASP A 167 -8.55 -7.39 -3.80
C ASP A 167 -8.41 -5.88 -3.57
N VAL A 168 -8.67 -5.42 -2.34
CA VAL A 168 -8.55 -4.01 -1.93
C VAL A 168 -7.17 -3.41 -2.24
N ARG A 169 -6.12 -4.24 -2.22
CA ARG A 169 -4.74 -3.85 -2.52
C ARG A 169 -4.53 -3.47 -3.98
N ASN A 170 -5.42 -3.93 -4.86
CA ASN A 170 -5.42 -3.64 -6.29
C ASN A 170 -6.32 -2.44 -6.63
N ILE A 171 -6.75 -1.66 -5.64
CA ILE A 171 -7.56 -0.47 -5.85
C ILE A 171 -6.77 0.76 -5.39
N VAL A 172 -6.77 1.80 -6.24
CA VAL A 172 -6.19 3.11 -5.93
C VAL A 172 -7.24 4.18 -6.15
N VAL A 173 -7.47 5.02 -5.15
CA VAL A 173 -8.44 6.11 -5.19
C VAL A 173 -7.74 7.44 -5.39
N VAL A 174 -8.22 8.25 -6.33
CA VAL A 174 -7.73 9.59 -6.61
C VAL A 174 -8.84 10.60 -6.39
N ASP A 175 -8.66 11.55 -5.47
CA ASP A 175 -9.64 12.61 -5.24
C ASP A 175 -8.95 13.91 -4.74
N PRO A 176 -9.38 15.10 -5.17
CA PRO A 176 -8.84 16.35 -4.64
C PRO A 176 -9.24 16.63 -3.19
N GLU A 177 -10.38 16.11 -2.73
CA GLU A 177 -10.97 16.40 -1.42
C GLU A 177 -10.52 15.39 -0.35
N ARG A 178 -9.87 15.91 0.71
CA ARG A 178 -9.35 15.08 1.81
C ARG A 178 -10.45 14.33 2.55
N ALA A 179 -11.67 14.88 2.61
CA ALA A 179 -12.80 14.23 3.28
C ALA A 179 -13.16 12.90 2.59
N CYS A 180 -13.26 12.89 1.26
CA CYS A 180 -13.47 11.68 0.48
C CYS A 180 -12.35 10.66 0.67
N LEU A 181 -11.09 11.10 0.67
CA LEU A 181 -9.95 10.20 0.86
C LEU A 181 -9.92 9.53 2.23
N ARG A 182 -10.34 10.21 3.31
CA ARG A 182 -10.43 9.60 4.64
C ARG A 182 -11.41 8.42 4.67
N VAL A 183 -12.49 8.49 3.88
CA VAL A 183 -13.44 7.37 3.75
C VAL A 183 -12.78 6.17 3.08
N ALA A 184 -12.01 6.39 2.01
CA ALA A 184 -11.24 5.33 1.35
C ALA A 184 -10.13 4.76 2.25
N GLU A 185 -9.43 5.62 3.00
CA GLU A 185 -8.39 5.21 3.96
C GLU A 185 -8.95 4.30 5.05
N ALA A 186 -10.16 4.59 5.56
CA ALA A 186 -10.85 3.76 6.54
C ALA A 186 -11.21 2.36 6.01
N GLN A 187 -11.26 2.19 4.68
CA GLN A 187 -11.48 0.91 4.00
C GLN A 187 -10.15 0.23 3.59
N GLU A 188 -9.01 0.69 4.09
CA GLU A 188 -7.68 0.16 3.78
C GLU A 188 -7.32 0.22 2.28
N VAL A 189 -7.81 1.23 1.57
CA VAL A 189 -7.50 1.47 0.15
C VAL A 189 -6.35 2.48 0.04
N VAL A 190 -5.51 2.33 -1.00
CA VAL A 190 -4.47 3.31 -1.30
C VAL A 190 -5.10 4.57 -1.86
N THR A 191 -4.77 5.73 -1.32
CA THR A 191 -5.33 7.02 -1.75
C THR A 191 -4.26 7.94 -2.30
N VAL A 192 -4.65 8.76 -3.28
CA VAL A 192 -3.85 9.81 -3.90
C VAL A 192 -4.66 11.11 -3.92
N GLN A 193 -4.16 12.13 -3.24
CA GLN A 193 -4.76 13.44 -3.17
C GLN A 193 -4.39 14.31 -4.36
N GLY A 194 -5.37 14.60 -5.21
CA GLY A 194 -5.18 15.45 -6.36
C GLY A 194 -6.31 15.33 -7.37
N SER A 195 -6.32 16.22 -8.35
CA SER A 195 -7.25 16.11 -9.46
C SER A 195 -6.80 15.03 -10.43
N GLY A 196 -7.68 14.10 -10.78
CA GLY A 196 -7.43 13.13 -11.85
C GLY A 196 -7.34 13.73 -13.26
N THR A 197 -7.56 15.04 -13.41
CA THR A 197 -7.29 15.78 -14.66
C THR A 197 -5.81 16.13 -14.85
N LYS A 198 -4.96 15.86 -13.85
CA LYS A 198 -3.55 16.22 -13.86
C LYS A 198 -2.69 14.99 -14.09
N SER A 199 -1.92 15.00 -15.18
CA SER A 199 -1.10 13.85 -15.59
C SER A 199 -0.11 13.42 -14.51
N ASP A 200 0.50 14.38 -13.82
CA ASP A 200 1.41 14.16 -12.71
C ASP A 200 0.75 13.48 -11.49
N VAL A 201 -0.53 13.77 -11.19
CA VAL A 201 -1.33 13.03 -10.19
C VAL A 201 -1.61 11.60 -10.66
N LEU A 202 -1.94 11.40 -11.94
CA LEU A 202 -2.19 10.07 -12.48
C LEU A 202 -0.92 9.21 -12.55
N LYS A 203 0.25 9.82 -12.84
CA LYS A 203 1.56 9.15 -12.73
C LYS A 203 1.79 8.67 -11.31
N ILE A 204 1.40 9.48 -10.33
CA ILE A 204 1.49 9.12 -8.91
C ILE A 204 0.64 7.90 -8.58
N ALA A 205 -0.57 7.83 -9.12
CA ALA A 205 -1.49 6.69 -8.97
C ALA A 205 -1.10 5.45 -9.79
N GLY A 206 -0.02 5.50 -10.59
CA GLY A 206 0.47 4.37 -11.37
C GLY A 206 -0.34 4.08 -12.65
N ILE A 207 -1.01 5.08 -13.23
CA ILE A 207 -1.92 4.93 -14.38
C ILE A 207 -1.33 4.15 -15.57
N GLU A 208 -0.03 4.28 -15.83
CA GLU A 208 0.66 3.65 -16.98
C GLU A 208 0.58 2.11 -16.96
N ARG A 209 0.40 1.51 -15.78
CA ARG A 209 0.29 0.05 -15.58
C ARG A 209 -1.07 -0.39 -15.04
N ALA A 210 -2.01 0.53 -14.92
CA ALA A 210 -3.37 0.22 -14.49
C ALA A 210 -4.10 -0.59 -15.58
N LYS A 211 -4.86 -1.60 -15.15
CA LYS A 211 -5.72 -2.40 -16.03
C LYS A 211 -7.03 -1.69 -16.31
N ASN A 212 -7.62 -1.10 -15.27
CA ASN A 212 -8.92 -0.44 -15.33
C ASN A 212 -8.84 0.97 -14.74
N VAL A 213 -9.66 1.88 -15.28
CA VAL A 213 -9.84 3.24 -14.76
C VAL A 213 -11.33 3.53 -14.68
N VAL A 214 -11.80 3.87 -13.50
CA VAL A 214 -13.17 4.30 -13.25
C VAL A 214 -13.16 5.81 -13.03
N VAL A 215 -13.89 6.56 -13.84
CA VAL A 215 -13.99 8.02 -13.73
C VAL A 215 -15.39 8.37 -13.21
N ALA A 216 -15.47 8.82 -11.96
CA ALA A 216 -16.72 8.93 -11.20
C ALA A 216 -16.84 10.26 -10.45
N THR A 217 -16.26 11.35 -10.98
CA THR A 217 -16.37 12.67 -10.34
C THR A 217 -17.79 13.24 -10.43
N ASN A 218 -18.04 14.37 -9.77
CA ASN A 218 -19.36 15.01 -9.72
C ASN A 218 -19.67 15.91 -10.93
N SER A 219 -18.73 16.07 -11.87
CA SER A 219 -18.88 16.97 -13.01
C SER A 219 -18.44 16.34 -14.32
N ASP A 220 -19.26 16.48 -15.36
CA ASP A 220 -19.02 15.84 -16.66
C ASP A 220 -17.81 16.44 -17.38
N ASP A 221 -17.57 17.74 -17.27
CA ASP A 221 -16.38 18.42 -17.81
C ASP A 221 -15.08 17.84 -17.21
N THR A 222 -15.08 17.58 -15.90
CA THR A 222 -13.98 16.98 -15.17
C THR A 222 -13.81 15.52 -15.57
N ASN A 223 -14.92 14.79 -15.77
CA ASN A 223 -14.87 13.40 -16.25
C ASN A 223 -14.29 13.32 -17.67
N VAL A 224 -14.65 14.24 -18.56
CA VAL A 224 -14.07 14.36 -19.92
C VAL A 224 -12.57 14.57 -19.86
N LEU A 225 -12.13 15.59 -19.11
CA LEU A 225 -10.70 15.91 -19.04
C LEU A 225 -9.89 14.81 -18.34
N ALA A 226 -10.43 14.19 -17.28
CA ALA A 226 -9.80 13.07 -16.60
C ALA A 226 -9.71 11.83 -17.50
N THR A 227 -10.76 11.54 -18.28
CA THR A 227 -10.78 10.44 -19.25
C THR A 227 -9.72 10.64 -20.33
N LEU A 228 -9.64 11.85 -20.90
CA LEU A 228 -8.63 12.21 -21.89
C LEU A 228 -7.21 12.04 -21.33
N SER A 229 -6.97 12.57 -20.12
CA SER A 229 -5.67 12.48 -19.45
C SER A 229 -5.27 11.02 -19.17
N ALA A 230 -6.22 10.21 -18.69
CA ALA A 230 -6.00 8.80 -18.45
C ALA A 230 -5.70 8.02 -19.75
N ARG A 231 -6.43 8.31 -20.84
CA ARG A 231 -6.23 7.67 -22.15
C ARG A 231 -4.90 8.04 -22.79
N GLU A 232 -4.48 9.31 -22.67
CA GLU A 232 -3.18 9.79 -23.17
C GLU A 232 -2.03 9.01 -22.51
N MET A 233 -2.13 8.81 -21.20
CA MET A 233 -1.10 8.13 -20.41
C MET A 233 -1.13 6.61 -20.52
N ASN A 234 -2.31 6.01 -20.69
CA ASN A 234 -2.47 4.57 -20.85
C ASN A 234 -3.48 4.26 -21.95
N LYS A 235 -2.96 3.99 -23.15
CA LYS A 235 -3.75 3.64 -24.34
C LYS A 235 -4.45 2.27 -24.23
N LYS A 236 -4.04 1.42 -23.29
CA LYS A 236 -4.54 0.03 -23.14
C LYS A 236 -5.55 -0.13 -22.00
N ALA A 237 -5.54 0.75 -21.00
CA ALA A 237 -6.46 0.67 -19.88
C ALA A 237 -7.93 0.68 -20.34
N LYS A 238 -8.76 -0.15 -19.68
CA LYS A 238 -10.21 -0.10 -19.86
C LYS A 238 -10.76 1.04 -19.02
N ILE A 239 -11.30 2.07 -19.67
CA ILE A 239 -11.81 3.28 -19.01
C ILE A 239 -13.34 3.23 -18.99
N SER A 240 -13.93 3.27 -17.81
CA SER A 240 -15.37 3.37 -17.59
C SER A 240 -15.69 4.69 -16.91
N ALA A 241 -16.51 5.53 -17.55
CA ALA A 241 -16.80 6.87 -17.06
C ALA A 241 -18.29 7.02 -16.69
N ALA A 242 -18.56 7.65 -15.55
CA ALA A 242 -19.90 8.12 -15.21
C ALA A 242 -20.20 9.41 -15.97
N VAL A 243 -21.45 9.54 -16.42
CA VAL A 243 -21.96 10.73 -17.11
C VAL A 243 -23.26 11.14 -16.44
N ARG A 244 -23.41 12.43 -16.13
CA ARG A 244 -24.63 12.95 -15.54
C ARG A 244 -25.66 13.27 -16.62
N GLU A 245 -25.28 14.03 -17.64
CA GLU A 245 -26.18 14.42 -18.73
C GLU A 245 -25.95 13.54 -19.96
N VAL A 246 -27.01 12.93 -20.51
CA VAL A 246 -26.93 12.05 -21.69
C VAL A 246 -26.25 12.75 -22.87
N GLU A 247 -26.49 14.04 -23.02
CA GLU A 247 -25.91 14.90 -24.06
C GLU A 247 -24.38 14.87 -24.04
N ASN A 248 -23.76 14.77 -22.86
CA ASN A 248 -22.30 14.73 -22.71
C ASN A 248 -21.69 13.35 -22.98
N ARG A 249 -22.51 12.31 -23.13
CA ARG A 249 -22.03 10.92 -23.30
C ARG A 249 -21.05 10.78 -24.47
N HIS A 250 -21.34 11.44 -25.59
CA HIS A 250 -20.50 11.37 -26.78
C HIS A 250 -19.10 11.95 -26.53
N LEU A 251 -18.98 13.00 -25.73
CA LEU A 251 -17.69 13.63 -25.37
C LEU A 251 -16.79 12.66 -24.59
N LEU A 252 -17.36 11.88 -23.68
CA LEU A 252 -16.60 10.88 -22.90
C LEU A 252 -16.08 9.75 -23.79
N LEU A 253 -16.92 9.26 -24.71
CA LEU A 253 -16.52 8.22 -25.67
C LEU A 253 -15.40 8.74 -26.60
N GLN A 254 -15.55 9.95 -27.14
CA GLN A 254 -14.54 10.59 -27.98
C GLN A 254 -13.23 10.86 -27.21
N SER A 255 -13.31 11.12 -25.91
CA SER A 255 -12.14 11.30 -25.04
C SER A 255 -11.42 9.98 -24.73
N GLY A 256 -11.99 8.84 -25.15
CA GLY A 256 -11.36 7.53 -25.03
C GLY A 256 -11.95 6.63 -23.94
N ALA A 257 -13.11 6.95 -23.37
CA ALA A 257 -13.84 6.00 -22.54
C ALA A 257 -14.25 4.78 -23.36
N ASN A 258 -14.05 3.57 -22.83
CA ASN A 258 -14.54 2.33 -23.45
C ASN A 258 -16.03 2.12 -23.18
N SER A 259 -16.49 2.53 -21.99
CA SER A 259 -17.90 2.48 -21.62
C SER A 259 -18.29 3.70 -20.79
N THR A 260 -19.57 4.05 -20.84
CA THR A 260 -20.14 5.18 -20.11
C THR A 260 -21.41 4.74 -19.40
N VAL A 261 -21.60 5.17 -18.15
CA VAL A 261 -22.83 4.93 -17.38
C VAL A 261 -23.53 6.26 -17.14
N VAL A 262 -24.75 6.42 -17.64
CA VAL A 262 -25.55 7.63 -17.42
C VAL A 262 -26.29 7.50 -16.09
N SER A 263 -25.82 8.22 -15.06
CA SER A 263 -26.36 8.06 -13.70
C SER A 263 -27.75 8.67 -13.54
N SER A 264 -27.98 9.86 -14.11
CA SER A 264 -29.18 10.65 -13.83
C SER A 264 -30.43 10.04 -14.45
N GLU A 265 -30.33 9.59 -15.71
CA GLU A 265 -31.45 8.95 -16.39
C GLU A 265 -31.81 7.61 -15.76
N THR A 266 -30.80 6.82 -15.36
CA THR A 266 -31.02 5.54 -14.67
C THR A 266 -31.74 5.76 -13.34
N ALA A 267 -31.24 6.69 -12.51
CA ALA A 267 -31.89 7.04 -11.24
C ALA A 267 -33.30 7.61 -11.46
N GLY A 268 -33.50 8.50 -12.45
CA GLY A 268 -34.80 9.08 -12.77
C GLY A 268 -35.83 8.04 -13.22
N ARG A 269 -35.42 7.07 -14.05
CA ARG A 269 -36.28 5.95 -14.46
C ARG A 269 -36.69 5.10 -13.26
N LEU A 270 -35.76 4.78 -12.35
CA LEU A 270 -36.06 4.04 -11.13
C LEU A 270 -36.98 4.83 -10.18
N LEU A 271 -36.79 6.15 -10.05
CA LEU A 271 -37.70 7.00 -9.28
C LEU A 271 -39.12 7.01 -9.87
N GLY A 272 -39.26 7.10 -11.19
CA GLY A 272 -40.56 6.99 -11.86
C GLY A 272 -41.23 5.63 -11.60
N LEU A 273 -40.49 4.54 -11.79
CA LEU A 273 -40.96 3.18 -11.49
C LEU A 273 -41.31 2.99 -10.01
N SER A 274 -40.64 3.68 -9.09
CA SER A 274 -40.93 3.56 -7.66
C SER A 274 -42.34 4.02 -7.27
N THR A 275 -42.97 4.89 -8.08
CA THR A 275 -44.33 5.39 -7.80
C THR A 275 -45.40 4.32 -7.98
N SER A 276 -45.20 3.42 -8.94
CA SER A 276 -46.19 2.42 -9.36
C SER A 276 -45.76 1.00 -9.01
N THR A 277 -44.45 0.73 -9.08
CA THR A 277 -43.84 -0.59 -8.91
C THR A 277 -42.59 -0.54 -8.01
N PRO A 278 -42.72 -0.22 -6.71
CA PRO A 278 -41.57 -0.17 -5.78
C PRO A 278 -40.78 -1.49 -5.73
N SER A 279 -41.46 -2.64 -5.81
CA SER A 279 -40.84 -3.97 -5.77
C SER A 279 -39.86 -4.21 -6.93
N VAL A 280 -40.11 -3.62 -8.10
CA VAL A 280 -39.21 -3.73 -9.26
C VAL A 280 -37.92 -2.97 -8.99
N VAL A 281 -38.01 -1.78 -8.39
CA VAL A 281 -36.82 -0.99 -8.03
C VAL A 281 -35.95 -1.74 -7.03
N LYS A 282 -36.57 -2.35 -6.00
CA LYS A 282 -35.84 -3.20 -5.05
C LYS A 282 -35.12 -4.36 -5.76
N MET A 283 -35.81 -5.07 -6.65
CA MET A 283 -35.20 -6.16 -7.41
C MET A 283 -34.04 -5.68 -8.30
N MET A 284 -34.14 -4.48 -8.90
CA MET A 284 -33.03 -3.92 -9.69
C MET A 284 -31.82 -3.57 -8.80
N ASP A 285 -32.05 -3.06 -7.59
CA ASP A 285 -30.99 -2.76 -6.62
C ASP A 285 -30.29 -4.04 -6.13
N ASP A 286 -31.07 -5.09 -5.82
CA ASP A 286 -30.57 -6.42 -5.45
C ASP A 286 -29.70 -6.99 -6.60
N LEU A 287 -30.14 -6.90 -7.86
CA LEU A 287 -29.42 -7.42 -9.03
C LEU A 287 -28.10 -6.69 -9.34
N LEU A 288 -28.00 -5.41 -8.97
CA LEU A 288 -26.80 -4.59 -9.12
C LEU A 288 -25.80 -4.80 -7.98
N SER A 289 -26.23 -5.44 -6.89
CA SER A 289 -25.43 -5.71 -5.70
C SER A 289 -24.97 -7.18 -5.67
N PRO A 290 -23.68 -7.48 -5.91
CA PRO A 290 -23.22 -8.86 -6.04
C PRO A 290 -23.48 -9.75 -4.79
N SER A 291 -23.72 -9.14 -3.63
CA SER A 291 -23.92 -9.80 -2.34
C SER A 291 -25.37 -10.13 -1.96
N GLU A 292 -26.38 -9.71 -2.74
CA GLU A 292 -27.80 -9.72 -2.35
C GLU A 292 -28.63 -10.83 -3.04
N GLY A 293 -28.15 -12.07 -3.06
CA GLY A 293 -28.97 -13.23 -3.46
C GLY A 293 -28.94 -13.52 -4.96
N PHE A 294 -29.28 -12.55 -5.80
CA PHE A 294 -29.23 -12.65 -7.26
C PHE A 294 -28.28 -11.61 -7.84
N SER A 295 -27.45 -12.00 -8.80
CA SER A 295 -26.57 -11.06 -9.52
C SER A 295 -26.58 -11.36 -11.01
N VAL A 296 -26.46 -10.32 -11.84
CA VAL A 296 -26.29 -10.52 -13.28
C VAL A 296 -24.82 -10.84 -13.56
N ALA A 297 -24.57 -11.95 -14.24
CA ALA A 297 -23.22 -12.41 -14.56
C ALA A 297 -23.09 -12.83 -16.04
N GLU A 298 -21.85 -12.85 -16.52
CA GLU A 298 -21.52 -13.35 -17.86
C GLU A 298 -20.71 -14.64 -17.75
N ARG A 299 -21.08 -15.68 -18.52
CA ARG A 299 -20.28 -16.92 -18.64
C ARG A 299 -20.18 -17.38 -20.10
N PRO A 300 -19.13 -18.11 -20.51
CA PRO A 300 -19.12 -18.76 -21.82
C PRO A 300 -20.22 -19.83 -21.90
N VAL A 301 -20.67 -20.12 -23.13
CA VAL A 301 -21.53 -21.28 -23.42
C VAL A 301 -20.72 -22.56 -23.17
N ALA A 302 -21.28 -23.52 -22.42
CA ALA A 302 -20.64 -24.81 -22.21
C ALA A 302 -20.76 -25.68 -23.47
N SER A 303 -19.81 -26.59 -23.68
CA SER A 303 -19.76 -27.40 -24.91
C SER A 303 -21.02 -28.22 -25.17
N TYR A 304 -21.74 -28.63 -24.12
CA TYR A 304 -23.00 -29.38 -24.21
C TYR A 304 -24.24 -28.49 -24.44
N GLU A 305 -24.11 -27.16 -24.30
CA GLU A 305 -25.18 -26.19 -24.53
C GLU A 305 -25.18 -25.67 -25.98
N VAL A 306 -24.17 -26.03 -26.79
CA VAL A 306 -24.07 -25.61 -28.20
C VAL A 306 -25.21 -26.24 -29.00
N GLY A 307 -25.92 -25.41 -29.76
CA GLY A 307 -27.15 -25.79 -30.48
C GLY A 307 -28.40 -25.84 -29.61
N ALA A 308 -28.28 -25.66 -28.29
CA ALA A 308 -29.45 -25.58 -27.42
C ALA A 308 -30.14 -24.21 -27.54
N ASN A 309 -31.42 -24.18 -27.19
CA ASN A 309 -32.17 -22.94 -27.07
C ASN A 309 -31.90 -22.30 -25.69
N PRO A 310 -31.42 -21.05 -25.62
CA PRO A 310 -31.10 -20.38 -24.37
C PRO A 310 -32.30 -20.22 -23.42
N ARG A 311 -33.54 -20.29 -23.93
CA ARG A 311 -34.76 -20.24 -23.11
C ARG A 311 -34.99 -21.50 -22.27
N HIS A 312 -34.34 -22.61 -22.61
CA HIS A 312 -34.54 -23.91 -21.96
C HIS A 312 -33.35 -24.33 -21.11
N LEU A 313 -32.40 -23.42 -20.86
CA LEU A 313 -31.29 -23.68 -19.95
C LEU A 313 -31.76 -23.64 -18.49
N SER A 314 -31.01 -24.31 -17.61
CA SER A 314 -31.26 -24.30 -16.16
C SER A 314 -31.08 -22.91 -15.54
N ASP A 315 -30.18 -22.12 -16.12
CA ASP A 315 -29.95 -20.74 -15.75
C ASP A 315 -31.01 -19.82 -16.35
N ILE A 316 -31.36 -18.75 -15.62
CA ILE A 316 -32.23 -17.71 -16.18
C ILE A 316 -31.38 -16.83 -17.10
N VAL A 317 -31.34 -17.17 -18.38
CA VAL A 317 -30.61 -16.42 -19.41
C VAL A 317 -31.44 -15.23 -19.89
N LEU A 318 -30.86 -14.04 -19.79
CA LEU A 318 -31.47 -12.79 -20.23
C LEU A 318 -31.09 -12.45 -21.68
N SER A 319 -29.84 -12.71 -22.05
CA SER A 319 -29.29 -12.35 -23.37
C SER A 319 -28.11 -13.22 -23.78
N VAL A 320 -27.87 -13.32 -25.08
CA VAL A 320 -26.70 -13.97 -25.69
C VAL A 320 -25.78 -12.87 -26.23
N ILE A 321 -24.51 -12.92 -25.84
CA ILE A 321 -23.46 -12.03 -26.31
C ILE A 321 -22.69 -12.74 -27.40
N ARG A 322 -22.74 -12.20 -28.62
CA ARG A 322 -22.09 -12.75 -29.81
C ARG A 322 -21.33 -11.63 -30.51
N ASN A 323 -20.03 -11.80 -30.71
CA ASN A 323 -19.15 -10.77 -31.28
C ASN A 323 -19.28 -9.40 -30.57
N ASP A 324 -19.27 -9.39 -29.23
CA ASP A 324 -19.46 -8.22 -28.36
C ASP A 324 -20.79 -7.45 -28.55
N ARG A 325 -21.77 -8.07 -29.23
CA ARG A 325 -23.14 -7.54 -29.33
C ARG A 325 -24.08 -8.36 -28.45
N VAL A 326 -24.95 -7.66 -27.74
CA VAL A 326 -25.97 -8.26 -26.85
C VAL A 326 -27.24 -8.49 -27.65
N TYR A 327 -27.67 -9.74 -27.76
CA TYR A 327 -28.93 -10.15 -28.36
C TYR A 327 -29.87 -10.64 -27.26
N ARG A 328 -31.09 -10.10 -27.21
CA ARG A 328 -32.06 -10.55 -26.21
C ARG A 328 -32.50 -11.98 -26.52
N VAL A 329 -32.79 -12.75 -25.47
CA VAL A 329 -33.21 -14.16 -25.59
C VAL A 329 -34.54 -14.35 -26.35
N ASP A 330 -35.30 -13.27 -26.53
CA ASP A 330 -36.57 -13.31 -27.24
C ASP A 330 -36.44 -13.11 -28.76
N MET A 331 -35.23 -12.80 -29.26
CA MET A 331 -34.94 -12.61 -30.68
C MET A 331 -34.66 -13.94 -31.41
N ASP A 332 -35.07 -14.04 -32.67
CA ASP A 332 -34.91 -15.25 -33.49
C ASP A 332 -33.43 -15.63 -33.69
N GLU A 333 -32.52 -14.65 -33.72
CA GLU A 333 -31.07 -14.85 -33.86
C GLU A 333 -30.42 -15.57 -32.67
N THR A 334 -31.17 -15.74 -31.57
CA THR A 334 -30.73 -16.42 -30.34
C THR A 334 -31.32 -17.81 -30.15
N LEU A 335 -32.11 -18.32 -31.12
CA LEU A 335 -32.74 -19.64 -31.02
C LEU A 335 -31.74 -20.79 -30.79
N GLU A 336 -30.52 -20.64 -31.28
CA GLU A 336 -29.44 -21.62 -31.12
C GLU A 336 -28.15 -20.96 -30.62
N LEU A 337 -27.57 -21.55 -29.58
CA LEU A 337 -26.28 -21.14 -29.02
C LEU A 337 -25.10 -21.64 -29.84
N ARG A 338 -24.07 -20.81 -29.96
CA ARG A 338 -22.81 -21.15 -30.62
C ARG A 338 -21.70 -21.28 -29.58
N ALA A 339 -20.68 -22.08 -29.91
CA ALA A 339 -19.56 -22.35 -29.00
C ALA A 339 -18.77 -21.10 -28.55
N GLN A 340 -18.79 -20.02 -29.36
CA GLN A 340 -18.11 -18.75 -29.02
C GLN A 340 -19.03 -17.73 -28.35
N ASP A 341 -20.31 -18.05 -28.17
CA ASP A 341 -21.24 -17.15 -27.50
C ASP A 341 -20.93 -17.09 -25.99
N ARG A 342 -21.30 -15.97 -25.39
CA ARG A 342 -21.35 -15.80 -23.94
C ARG A 342 -22.79 -15.55 -23.52
N LEU A 343 -23.18 -16.05 -22.35
CA LEU A 343 -24.52 -15.90 -21.81
C LEU A 343 -24.52 -14.83 -20.72
N LEU A 344 -25.44 -13.88 -20.84
CA LEU A 344 -25.81 -12.97 -19.77
C LEU A 344 -26.97 -13.60 -19.01
N TYR A 345 -26.72 -14.00 -17.77
CA TYR A 345 -27.67 -14.78 -16.98
C TYR A 345 -27.78 -14.25 -15.55
N ILE A 346 -28.87 -14.61 -14.87
CA ILE A 346 -29.04 -14.34 -13.45
C ILE A 346 -28.36 -15.47 -12.67
N ARG A 347 -27.22 -15.15 -12.07
CA ARG A 347 -26.52 -16.02 -11.14
C ARG A 347 -27.21 -15.97 -9.78
N LYS A 348 -27.62 -17.14 -9.29
CA LYS A 348 -28.00 -17.32 -7.89
C LYS A 348 -26.72 -17.40 -7.06
N SER A 349 -26.61 -16.56 -6.04
CA SER A 349 -25.52 -16.69 -5.07
C SER A 349 -25.80 -17.90 -4.18
N ASP A 350 -24.98 -18.94 -4.28
CA ASP A 350 -25.09 -20.09 -3.38
C ASP A 350 -24.73 -19.64 -1.96
N GLU A 351 -25.69 -19.76 -1.06
CA GLU A 351 -25.58 -19.39 0.36
C GLU A 351 -24.36 -20.04 1.04
N THR A 352 -23.97 -21.23 0.56
CA THR A 352 -22.81 -22.01 1.01
C THR A 352 -21.48 -21.40 0.58
N GLU A 353 -21.36 -20.90 -0.65
CA GLU A 353 -20.16 -20.21 -1.13
C GLU A 353 -20.01 -18.86 -0.42
N ARG A 354 -21.12 -18.18 -0.14
CA ARG A 354 -21.18 -16.92 0.61
C ARG A 354 -20.68 -17.09 2.06
N LYS A 355 -21.08 -18.17 2.75
CA LYS A 355 -20.55 -18.51 4.09
C LYS A 355 -19.05 -18.78 4.05
N LYS A 356 -18.57 -19.60 3.11
CA LYS A 356 -17.12 -19.87 2.96
C LYS A 356 -16.32 -18.61 2.66
N GLN A 357 -16.84 -17.73 1.81
CA GLN A 357 -16.14 -16.50 1.41
C GLN A 357 -16.14 -15.46 2.53
N ASN A 358 -17.22 -15.36 3.32
CA ASN A 358 -17.27 -14.54 4.52
C ASN A 358 -16.38 -15.09 5.64
N GLU A 359 -16.41 -16.40 5.90
CA GLU A 359 -15.50 -17.06 6.86
C GLU A 359 -14.04 -16.88 6.45
N LYS A 360 -13.73 -16.97 5.16
CA LYS A 360 -12.38 -16.71 4.63
C LYS A 360 -11.98 -15.24 4.80
N ARG A 361 -12.86 -14.29 4.50
CA ARG A 361 -12.63 -12.84 4.73
C ARG A 361 -12.45 -12.53 6.21
N GLU A 362 -13.23 -13.16 7.08
CA GLU A 362 -13.14 -13.01 8.53
C GLU A 362 -11.87 -13.64 9.09
N MET A 363 -11.49 -14.83 8.62
CA MET A 363 -10.21 -15.49 8.92
C MET A 363 -9.00 -14.72 8.41
N GLU A 364 -9.07 -14.07 7.25
CA GLU A 364 -8.00 -13.21 6.74
C GLU A 364 -7.87 -11.91 7.55
N ARG A 365 -9.00 -11.31 7.96
CA ARG A 365 -9.02 -10.13 8.86
C ARG A 365 -8.54 -10.48 10.26
N LEU A 366 -8.97 -11.61 10.82
CA LEU A 366 -8.56 -12.11 12.13
C LEU A 366 -7.12 -12.61 12.10
N GLY A 367 -6.66 -13.24 11.03
CA GLY A 367 -5.28 -13.65 10.81
C GLY A 367 -4.34 -12.45 10.68
N GLY A 368 -4.77 -11.38 10.00
CA GLY A 368 -4.08 -10.10 9.95
C GLY A 368 -3.95 -9.45 11.33
N LYS A 369 -5.05 -9.38 12.09
CA LYS A 369 -5.07 -8.85 13.47
C LYS A 369 -4.29 -9.72 14.47
N ALA A 370 -4.40 -11.04 14.40
CA ALA A 370 -3.69 -11.97 15.27
C ALA A 370 -2.18 -11.94 15.05
N LYS A 371 -1.73 -11.76 13.80
CA LYS A 371 -0.32 -11.55 13.46
C LYS A 371 0.19 -10.21 14.02
N GLN A 372 -0.62 -9.16 13.95
CA GLN A 372 -0.34 -7.84 14.53
C GLN A 372 -0.27 -7.86 16.06
N VAL A 373 -1.16 -8.62 16.72
CA VAL A 373 -1.20 -8.77 18.19
C VAL A 373 -0.08 -9.67 18.69
N LYS A 374 0.25 -10.77 17.98
CA LYS A 374 1.42 -11.61 18.31
C LYS A 374 2.73 -10.85 18.17
N ASP A 375 2.90 -10.03 17.12
CA ASP A 375 4.12 -9.21 16.98
C ASP A 375 4.24 -8.13 18.06
N LYS A 376 3.09 -7.65 18.58
CA LYS A 376 3.04 -6.69 19.69
C LYS A 376 3.32 -7.36 21.04
N SER A 377 2.76 -8.55 21.30
CA SER A 377 3.01 -9.31 22.52
C SER A 377 4.42 -9.92 22.57
N HIS A 378 5.01 -10.29 21.43
CA HIS A 378 6.42 -10.71 21.38
C HIS A 378 7.40 -9.55 21.61
N ARG A 379 7.02 -8.31 21.26
CA ARG A 379 7.79 -7.10 21.60
C ARG A 379 7.65 -6.72 23.07
N GLU A 380 6.47 -6.86 23.65
CA GLU A 380 6.20 -6.56 25.07
C GLU A 380 6.78 -7.62 26.03
N SER A 381 6.80 -8.90 25.65
CA SER A 381 7.46 -9.95 26.42
C SER A 381 8.99 -9.79 26.41
N LYS A 382 9.60 -9.50 25.25
CA LYS A 382 11.05 -9.21 25.18
C LYS A 382 11.47 -7.93 25.91
N SER A 383 10.56 -6.98 26.12
CA SER A 383 10.87 -5.78 26.90
C SER A 383 10.64 -5.98 28.41
N ARG A 384 9.78 -6.94 28.81
CA ARG A 384 9.65 -7.35 30.22
C ARG A 384 10.77 -8.28 30.69
N GLU A 385 11.28 -9.15 29.81
CA GLU A 385 12.41 -10.04 30.11
C GLU A 385 13.72 -9.27 30.34
N VAL A 386 13.85 -8.05 29.81
CA VAL A 386 15.00 -7.15 30.06
C VAL A 386 14.81 -6.29 31.32
N THR A 387 13.58 -6.01 31.75
CA THR A 387 13.34 -5.32 33.03
C THR A 387 13.39 -6.24 34.25
N ASP A 388 13.09 -7.53 34.12
CA ASP A 388 13.15 -8.47 35.27
C ASP A 388 14.56 -8.91 35.64
N THR A 389 15.52 -8.93 34.70
CA THR A 389 16.95 -9.15 35.04
C THR A 389 17.63 -7.93 35.65
N SER A 390 16.92 -6.80 35.76
CA SER A 390 17.41 -5.55 36.37
C SER A 390 16.75 -5.23 37.71
N GLY A 391 15.72 -6.00 38.12
CA GLY A 391 14.97 -5.80 39.37
C GLY A 391 15.56 -6.47 40.60
N ASP A 392 16.41 -7.49 40.44
CA ASP A 392 16.84 -8.35 41.55
C ASP A 392 18.15 -7.91 42.24
N CYS A 393 18.71 -6.75 41.85
CA CYS A 393 19.91 -6.18 42.48
C CYS A 393 19.64 -4.91 43.32
N HIS A 394 18.39 -4.45 43.44
CA HIS A 394 18.07 -3.22 44.19
C HIS A 394 17.26 -3.42 45.47
N GLY A 395 16.83 -4.66 45.77
CA GLY A 395 16.13 -4.99 47.02
C GLY A 395 17.03 -5.30 48.22
N ARG A 396 18.36 -5.39 48.04
CA ARG A 396 19.30 -5.77 49.11
C ARG A 396 20.16 -4.65 49.68
N HIS A 397 20.00 -3.41 49.19
CA HIS A 397 20.80 -2.26 49.63
C HIS A 397 20.02 -1.19 50.43
N ILE A 398 18.70 -1.36 50.61
CA ILE A 398 17.88 -0.39 51.36
C ILE A 398 17.69 -0.79 52.83
N ASP A 399 17.84 -2.07 53.17
CA ASP A 399 17.76 -2.51 54.57
C ASP A 399 19.08 -2.31 55.35
N GLU A 400 20.24 -2.30 54.70
CA GLU A 400 21.54 -2.04 55.38
C GLU A 400 21.77 -0.56 55.72
N GLN A 401 21.12 0.40 55.06
CA GLN A 401 21.26 1.82 55.38
C GLN A 401 20.26 2.33 56.42
N ARG A 402 19.27 1.53 56.81
CA ARG A 402 18.32 1.86 57.90
C ARG A 402 18.82 1.43 59.28
N GLU A 403 19.69 0.42 59.38
CA GLU A 403 20.31 0.01 60.66
C GLU A 403 21.53 0.87 61.06
N LEU A 404 22.20 1.53 60.12
CA LEU A 404 23.35 2.41 60.43
C LEU A 404 22.93 3.81 60.90
N LYS A 405 21.69 4.26 60.61
CA LYS A 405 21.19 5.57 61.04
C LYS A 405 20.48 5.58 62.40
N SER A 406 20.26 4.41 63.03
CA SER A 406 19.71 4.35 64.40
C SER A 406 20.78 4.25 65.50
N LYS A 407 22.07 4.20 65.16
CA LYS A 407 23.18 4.09 66.11
C LYS A 407 24.01 5.36 66.33
N GLU A 408 23.72 6.46 65.64
CA GLU A 408 24.46 7.74 65.80
C GLU A 408 23.67 8.85 66.53
N SER A 409 22.48 8.58 67.08
CA SER A 409 21.69 9.57 67.84
C SER A 409 21.57 9.26 69.34
N GLY A 410 22.59 8.64 69.94
CA GLY A 410 22.64 8.36 71.39
C GLY A 410 24.04 8.53 71.97
N GLY A 411 24.27 9.66 72.65
CA GLY A 411 25.48 10.01 73.39
C GLY A 411 26.21 11.21 72.77
N ASN A 412 26.55 12.28 73.46
CA ASN A 412 26.48 12.65 74.87
C ASN A 412 26.60 14.19 74.93
N GLU A 413 26.08 14.79 76.01
CA GLU A 413 26.49 16.05 76.67
C GLU A 413 27.01 17.26 75.86
#